data_AF-A0A7C6XYL7-F1
#
_entry.id   AF-A0A7C6XYL7-F1
#
_cell.length_a   1.000
_cell.length_b   1.000
_cell.length_c   1.000
_cell.angle_alpha   90.00
_cell.angle_beta   90.00
_cell.angle_gamma   90.00
#
_symmetry.space_group_name_H-M   'P 1'
#
loop_
_entity.id
_entity.type
_entity.pdbx_description
1 polymer ?
#
loop_
_entity_poly.entity_id
_entity_poly.type
_entity_poly.pdbx_seq_one_letter_code
_entity_poly.pdbx_strand_id
1 'polypeptide(L)'
;YGGGSITALPIVETQAGDISAYIPTNIISITDGQLYLENKLFYQGIRPAINAGLSVSRVGGSAQWKAMKQVAGTLRISLANFRELESFAQFGSDLDPNSKRRLDRGRKTVEILKQDVHELIDMPSQIVTFYALENGYMDDLNLKQIRSLMAEIEQGLSLNDLGKKLRDSLLEHKEIKDEALIKSFIDHVRRFI
;
A
#
# COMPACT_ATOMS: atom_id res chain seq x y z
N TYR A 1 37.02 2.07 0.35
CA TYR A 1 35.85 2.96 0.54
C TYR A 1 35.29 3.32 -0.83
N GLY A 2 34.08 2.87 -1.17
CA GLY A 2 33.52 3.00 -2.53
C GLY A 2 32.04 2.60 -2.61
N GLY A 3 31.28 2.84 -1.54
CA GLY A 3 29.86 2.46 -1.43
C GLY A 3 28.89 3.58 -1.81
N GLY A 4 29.26 4.44 -2.77
CA GLY A 4 28.34 5.46 -3.29
C GLY A 4 27.26 4.84 -4.16
N SER A 5 26.07 5.42 -4.16
CA SER A 5 24.97 5.03 -5.04
C SER A 5 24.38 6.25 -5.74
N ILE A 6 23.85 6.03 -6.94
CA ILE A 6 23.02 6.99 -7.67
C ILE A 6 21.74 6.27 -8.07
N THR A 7 20.59 6.92 -7.86
CA THR A 7 19.27 6.38 -8.24
C THR A 7 18.63 7.34 -9.22
N ALA A 8 18.18 6.83 -10.37
CA ALA A 8 17.51 7.60 -11.40
C ALA A 8 16.01 7.26 -11.45
N LEU A 9 15.17 8.28 -11.61
CA LEU A 9 13.73 8.16 -11.77
C LEU A 9 13.31 8.81 -13.10
N PRO A 10 13.50 8.13 -14.24
CA PRO A 10 13.10 8.67 -15.54
C PRO A 10 11.58 8.77 -15.64
N ILE A 11 11.09 9.86 -16.23
CA ILE A 11 9.66 10.09 -16.48
C ILE A 11 9.43 10.01 -17.99
N VAL A 12 8.42 9.25 -18.38
CA VAL A 12 8.02 9.06 -19.78
C VAL A 12 6.53 9.32 -19.90
N GLU A 13 6.17 10.19 -20.83
CA GLU A 13 4.77 10.41 -21.19
C GLU A 13 4.35 9.38 -22.24
N THR A 14 3.20 8.72 -22.01
CA THR A 14 2.59 7.82 -22.99
C THR A 14 1.43 8.51 -23.67
N GLN A 15 1.25 8.24 -24.96
CA GLN A 15 0.13 8.78 -25.73
C GLN A 15 -1.04 7.79 -25.65
N ALA A 16 -2.19 8.23 -25.14
CA ALA A 16 -3.37 7.38 -24.95
C ALA A 16 -3.13 6.07 -24.17
N GLY A 17 -2.11 6.03 -23.31
CA GLY A 17 -1.72 4.83 -22.56
C GLY A 17 -0.97 3.77 -23.38
N ASP A 18 -0.48 4.11 -24.57
CA ASP A 18 0.31 3.21 -25.39
C ASP A 18 1.73 3.06 -24.85
N ILE A 19 1.96 1.96 -24.13
CA ILE A 19 3.28 1.54 -23.61
C ILE A 19 4.13 0.81 -24.65
N SER A 20 3.56 0.46 -25.81
CA SER A 20 4.24 -0.27 -26.88
C SER A 20 4.93 0.65 -27.89
N ALA A 21 4.70 1.97 -27.78
CA ALA A 21 5.40 2.96 -28.57
C ALA A 21 6.93 2.84 -28.41
N TYR A 22 7.66 3.29 -29.43
CA TYR A 22 9.12 3.11 -29.54
C TYR A 22 9.89 3.63 -28.31
N ILE A 23 9.58 4.86 -27.86
CA ILE A 23 10.30 5.48 -26.72
C ILE A 23 9.97 4.78 -25.39
N PRO A 24 8.69 4.59 -24.99
CA PRO A 24 8.35 3.82 -23.78
C PRO A 24 8.98 2.42 -23.75
N THR A 25 8.92 1.68 -24.86
CA THR A 25 9.48 0.33 -24.96
C THR A 25 10.98 0.33 -24.69
N ASN A 26 11.72 1.27 -25.30
CA ASN A 26 13.16 1.38 -25.09
C ASN A 26 13.50 1.66 -23.62
N ILE A 27 12.79 2.60 -22.98
CA ILE A 27 13.06 2.96 -21.59
C ILE A 27 12.71 1.81 -20.64
N ILE A 28 11.58 1.11 -20.85
CA ILE A 28 11.19 -0.07 -20.07
C ILE A 28 12.22 -1.20 -20.19
N SER A 29 12.86 -1.35 -21.35
CA SER A 29 13.89 -2.37 -21.53
C SER A 29 15.19 -2.06 -20.75
N ILE A 30 15.50 -0.78 -20.55
CA ILE A 30 16.70 -0.30 -19.85
C ILE A 30 16.52 -0.26 -18.33
N THR A 31 15.36 0.15 -17.83
CA THR A 31 15.15 0.35 -16.39
C THR A 31 14.95 -0.97 -15.61
N ASP A 32 15.21 -0.92 -14.31
CA ASP A 32 14.96 -2.04 -13.38
C ASP A 32 13.50 -2.19 -12.96
N GLY A 33 12.56 -1.62 -13.74
CA GLY A 33 11.14 -1.61 -13.44
C GLY A 33 10.47 -0.30 -13.84
N GLN A 34 9.19 -0.20 -13.51
CA GLN A 34 8.36 0.95 -13.82
C GLN A 34 7.21 1.11 -12.82
N LEU A 35 6.82 2.36 -12.62
CA LEU A 35 5.54 2.72 -12.06
C LEU A 35 4.67 3.21 -13.21
N TYR A 36 3.55 2.52 -13.47
CA TYR A 36 2.61 2.91 -14.50
C TYR A 36 1.43 3.65 -13.88
N LEU A 37 1.24 4.90 -14.29
CA LEU A 37 0.13 5.75 -13.84
C LEU A 37 -0.99 5.73 -14.87
N GLU A 38 -2.21 5.42 -14.43
CA GLU A 38 -3.35 5.23 -15.33
C GLU A 38 -4.42 6.32 -15.16
N ASN A 39 -4.82 6.94 -16.27
CA ASN A 39 -5.84 8.00 -16.28
C ASN A 39 -7.17 7.53 -15.69
N LYS A 40 -7.59 6.29 -15.95
CA LYS A 40 -8.84 5.73 -15.42
C LYS A 40 -8.87 5.73 -13.89
N LEU A 41 -7.79 5.30 -13.24
CA LEU A 41 -7.67 5.29 -11.78
C LEU A 41 -7.70 6.72 -11.22
N PHE A 42 -7.05 7.66 -11.91
CA PHE A 42 -7.05 9.06 -11.52
C PHE A 42 -8.47 9.67 -11.55
N TYR A 43 -9.25 9.41 -12.59
CA TYR A 43 -10.64 9.88 -12.71
C TYR A 43 -11.60 9.18 -11.73
N GLN A 44 -11.26 7.98 -11.26
CA GLN A 44 -11.97 7.28 -10.18
C GLN A 44 -11.60 7.80 -8.78
N GLY A 45 -10.73 8.80 -8.68
CA GLY A 45 -10.30 9.37 -7.40
C GLY A 45 -9.27 8.52 -6.65
N ILE A 46 -8.59 7.60 -7.34
CA ILE A 46 -7.45 6.84 -6.77
C ILE A 46 -6.18 7.62 -7.08
N ARG A 47 -5.55 8.16 -6.02
CA ARG A 47 -4.34 8.97 -6.09
C ARG A 47 -3.40 8.52 -4.97
N PRO A 48 -2.16 8.09 -5.26
CA PRO A 48 -1.53 8.03 -6.59
C PRO A 48 -2.16 6.96 -7.51
N ALA A 49 -2.27 7.27 -8.80
CA ALA A 49 -3.00 6.46 -9.79
C ALA A 49 -2.20 5.24 -10.31
N ILE A 50 -1.58 4.48 -9.41
CA ILE A 50 -0.65 3.40 -9.76
C ILE A 50 -1.41 2.14 -10.19
N ASN A 51 -1.10 1.63 -11.38
CA ASN A 51 -1.58 0.34 -11.82
C ASN A 51 -0.67 -0.78 -11.28
N ALA A 52 -1.12 -1.49 -10.25
CA ALA A 52 -0.36 -2.59 -9.62
C ALA A 52 -0.10 -3.81 -10.53
N GLY A 53 -0.87 -3.97 -11.62
CA GLY A 53 -0.67 -5.06 -12.58
C GLY A 53 0.47 -4.77 -13.56
N LEU A 54 0.52 -3.53 -14.08
CA LEU A 54 1.52 -3.08 -15.06
C LEU A 54 2.81 -2.53 -14.41
N SER A 55 2.74 -2.13 -13.15
CA SER A 55 3.91 -1.65 -12.40
C SER A 55 4.73 -2.83 -11.88
N VAL A 56 6.05 -2.74 -11.97
CA VAL A 56 6.97 -3.79 -11.51
C VAL A 56 8.27 -3.18 -11.01
N SER A 57 8.91 -3.86 -10.07
CA SER A 57 10.30 -3.63 -9.70
C SER A 57 11.05 -4.95 -9.85
N ARG A 58 12.09 -4.98 -10.69
CA ARG A 58 12.96 -6.15 -10.90
C ARG A 58 13.86 -6.40 -9.69
N VAL A 59 14.22 -5.35 -8.96
CA VAL A 59 14.96 -5.44 -7.67
C VAL A 59 14.08 -6.10 -6.60
N GLY A 60 12.78 -5.84 -6.64
CA GLY A 60 11.77 -6.50 -5.81
C GLY A 60 11.99 -6.30 -4.31
N GLY A 61 11.69 -7.34 -3.52
CA GLY A 61 11.74 -7.28 -2.06
C GLY A 61 13.15 -7.24 -1.45
N SER A 62 14.21 -7.25 -2.26
CA SER A 62 15.60 -7.15 -1.75
C SER A 62 15.94 -5.75 -1.25
N ALA A 63 15.30 -4.72 -1.79
CA ALA A 63 15.47 -3.32 -1.39
C ALA A 63 14.52 -2.88 -0.25
N GLN A 64 13.63 -3.77 0.22
CA GLN A 64 12.61 -3.44 1.21
C GLN A 64 13.10 -3.73 2.63
N TRP A 65 12.53 -3.01 3.61
CA TRP A 65 12.62 -3.42 5.01
C TRP A 65 11.98 -4.81 5.17
N LYS A 66 12.55 -5.68 6.00
CA LYS A 66 11.99 -7.01 6.26
C LYS A 66 10.55 -6.93 6.75
N ALA A 67 10.27 -5.97 7.63
CA ALA A 67 8.93 -5.67 8.13
C ALA A 67 7.95 -5.34 6.98
N MET A 68 8.34 -4.45 6.06
CA MET A 68 7.52 -4.09 4.90
C MET A 68 7.27 -5.29 3.99
N LYS A 69 8.30 -6.10 3.72
CA LYS A 69 8.17 -7.31 2.91
C LYS A 69 7.18 -8.31 3.51
N GLN A 70 7.17 -8.44 4.85
CA GLN A 70 6.24 -9.32 5.56
C GLN A 70 4.78 -8.87 5.39
N VAL A 71 4.50 -7.57 5.55
CA VAL A 71 3.12 -7.05 5.52
C VAL A 71 2.60 -6.75 4.11
N ALA A 72 3.48 -6.49 3.14
CA ALA A 72 3.08 -6.12 1.78
C ALA A 72 3.02 -7.31 0.80
N GLY A 73 3.50 -8.50 1.21
CA GLY A 73 3.68 -9.65 0.31
C GLY A 73 2.38 -10.13 -0.37
N THR A 74 1.25 -10.01 0.32
CA THR A 74 -0.08 -10.42 -0.16
C THR A 74 -0.83 -9.30 -0.88
N LEU A 75 -0.47 -8.03 -0.68
CA LEU A 75 -1.20 -6.87 -1.19
C LEU A 75 -1.38 -6.89 -2.71
N ARG A 76 -0.33 -7.23 -3.47
CA ARG A 76 -0.40 -7.28 -4.94
C ARG A 76 -1.43 -8.32 -5.42
N ILE A 77 -1.44 -9.49 -4.80
CA ILE A 77 -2.38 -10.58 -5.13
C ILE A 77 -3.80 -10.17 -4.72
N SER A 78 -3.96 -9.60 -3.53
CA SER A 78 -5.26 -9.12 -3.04
C SER A 78 -5.86 -8.04 -3.94
N LEU A 79 -5.05 -7.09 -4.43
CA LEU A 79 -5.49 -6.05 -5.37
C LEU A 79 -5.86 -6.60 -6.75
N ALA A 80 -5.11 -7.57 -7.26
CA ALA A 80 -5.44 -8.24 -8.52
C ALA A 80 -6.79 -8.96 -8.41
N ASN A 81 -6.96 -9.78 -7.37
CA ASN A 81 -8.22 -10.49 -7.10
C ASN A 81 -9.40 -9.52 -6.89
N PHE A 82 -9.17 -8.38 -6.21
CA PHE A 82 -10.18 -7.35 -6.02
C PHE A 82 -10.65 -6.76 -7.35
N ARG A 83 -9.74 -6.42 -8.27
CA ARG A 83 -10.10 -5.84 -9.57
C ARG A 83 -10.91 -6.81 -10.43
N GLU A 84 -10.57 -8.09 -10.41
CA GLU A 84 -11.33 -9.14 -11.09
C GLU A 84 -12.75 -9.26 -10.51
N LEU A 85 -12.87 -9.33 -9.18
CA LEU A 85 -14.15 -9.36 -8.47
C LEU A 85 -14.99 -8.09 -8.69
N GLU A 86 -14.37 -6.92 -8.70
CA GLU A 86 -15.06 -5.65 -8.94
C GLU A 86 -15.63 -5.58 -10.35
N SER A 87 -14.87 -6.02 -11.36
CA SER A 87 -15.36 -6.14 -12.74
C SER A 87 -16.57 -7.09 -12.81
N PHE A 88 -16.48 -8.26 -12.19
CA PHE A 88 -17.58 -9.23 -12.15
C PHE A 88 -18.84 -8.67 -11.47
N ALA A 89 -18.66 -7.97 -10.34
CA ALA A 89 -19.75 -7.36 -9.59
C ALA A 89 -20.52 -6.29 -10.39
N GLN A 90 -19.88 -5.62 -11.36
CA GLN A 90 -20.54 -4.63 -12.22
C GLN A 90 -21.56 -5.26 -13.18
N PHE A 91 -21.44 -6.54 -13.49
CA PHE A 91 -22.37 -7.27 -14.37
C PHE A 91 -23.64 -7.77 -13.66
N GLY A 92 -23.88 -7.35 -12.41
CA GLY A 92 -25.17 -7.55 -11.73
C GLY A 92 -25.39 -8.94 -11.13
N SER A 93 -24.34 -9.74 -10.95
CA SER A 93 -24.43 -11.05 -10.30
C SER A 93 -24.58 -10.94 -8.78
N ASP A 94 -25.47 -11.74 -8.19
CA ASP A 94 -25.52 -11.94 -6.74
C ASP A 94 -24.18 -12.51 -6.24
N LEU A 95 -23.50 -11.73 -5.39
CA LEU A 95 -22.25 -12.16 -4.76
C LEU A 95 -22.55 -12.95 -3.49
N ASP A 96 -21.91 -14.11 -3.34
CA ASP A 96 -21.92 -14.86 -2.11
C ASP A 96 -21.25 -14.06 -0.96
N PRO A 97 -21.50 -14.40 0.32
CA PRO A 97 -20.96 -13.66 1.46
C PRO A 97 -19.43 -13.54 1.47
N ASN A 98 -18.69 -14.53 0.96
CA ASN A 98 -17.23 -14.47 0.91
C ASN A 98 -16.76 -13.49 -0.16
N SER A 99 -17.39 -13.50 -1.33
CA SER A 99 -17.11 -12.51 -2.40
C SER A 99 -17.42 -11.09 -1.94
N LYS A 100 -18.50 -10.87 -1.18
CA LYS A 100 -18.81 -9.57 -0.56
C LYS A 100 -17.70 -9.10 0.40
N ARG A 101 -17.22 -9.98 1.27
CA ARG A 101 -16.11 -9.67 2.19
C ARG A 101 -14.81 -9.36 1.46
N ARG A 102 -14.48 -10.11 0.40
CA ARG A 102 -13.29 -9.86 -0.43
C ARG A 102 -13.39 -8.52 -1.16
N LEU A 103 -14.57 -8.18 -1.67
CA LEU A 103 -14.83 -6.89 -2.32
C LEU A 103 -14.68 -5.74 -1.33
N ASP A 104 -15.25 -5.87 -0.12
CA ASP A 104 -15.12 -4.86 0.94
C ASP A 104 -13.66 -4.66 1.35
N ARG A 105 -12.95 -5.76 1.65
CA ARG A 105 -11.52 -5.70 2.00
C ARG A 105 -10.69 -5.06 0.89
N GLY A 106 -10.97 -5.38 -0.38
CA GLY A 106 -10.29 -4.76 -1.51
C GLY A 106 -10.55 -3.25 -1.64
N ARG A 107 -11.78 -2.79 -1.38
CA ARG A 107 -12.09 -1.34 -1.31
C ARG A 107 -11.28 -0.65 -0.21
N LYS A 108 -11.15 -1.29 0.95
CA LYS A 108 -10.35 -0.80 2.08
C LYS A 108 -8.86 -0.76 1.74
N THR A 109 -8.34 -1.79 1.07
CA THR A 109 -6.96 -1.80 0.56
C THR A 109 -6.70 -0.64 -0.40
N VAL A 110 -7.62 -0.38 -1.33
CA VAL A 110 -7.51 0.77 -2.25
C VAL A 110 -7.53 2.09 -1.48
N GLU A 111 -8.37 2.21 -0.45
CA GLU A 111 -8.46 3.43 0.35
C GLU A 111 -7.17 3.73 1.12
N ILE A 112 -6.53 2.71 1.71
CA ILE A 112 -5.27 2.84 2.46
C ILE A 112 -4.10 3.27 1.56
N LEU A 113 -4.16 2.89 0.29
CA LEU A 113 -3.13 3.25 -0.70
C LEU A 113 -3.33 4.65 -1.29
N LYS A 114 -4.43 5.34 -0.94
CA LYS A 114 -4.61 6.73 -1.35
C LYS A 114 -3.78 7.64 -0.45
N GLN A 115 -3.12 8.61 -1.08
CA GLN A 115 -2.25 9.57 -0.43
C GLN A 115 -2.32 10.89 -1.20
N ASP A 116 -2.60 11.97 -0.48
CA ASP A 116 -2.65 13.30 -1.07
C ASP A 116 -1.24 13.86 -1.30
N VAL A 117 -1.16 14.88 -2.17
CA VAL A 117 0.12 15.49 -2.53
C VAL A 117 0.71 16.20 -1.30
N HIS A 118 2.01 16.05 -1.07
CA HIS A 118 2.76 16.63 0.05
C HIS A 118 2.48 16.01 1.43
N GLU A 119 1.65 14.97 1.51
CA GLU A 119 1.48 14.19 2.74
C GLU A 119 2.45 13.01 2.69
N LEU A 120 3.56 13.08 3.44
CA LEU A 120 4.54 11.99 3.49
C LEU A 120 4.27 11.09 4.69
N ILE A 121 3.96 9.82 4.44
CA ILE A 121 3.77 8.82 5.49
C ILE A 121 5.10 8.12 5.77
N ASP A 122 5.54 8.10 7.03
CA ASP A 122 6.78 7.42 7.40
C ASP A 122 6.68 5.88 7.32
N MET A 123 7.83 5.22 7.17
CA MET A 123 7.89 3.76 7.01
C MET A 123 7.22 2.98 8.16
N PRO A 124 7.44 3.31 9.45
CA PRO A 124 6.73 2.68 10.56
C PRO A 124 5.21 2.78 10.46
N SER A 125 4.66 3.96 10.13
CA SER A 125 3.21 4.12 9.98
C SER A 125 2.64 3.29 8.84
N GLN A 126 3.34 3.22 7.70
CA GLN A 126 2.94 2.34 6.59
C GLN A 126 2.93 0.86 7.01
N ILE A 127 3.97 0.40 7.71
CA ILE A 127 4.09 -0.99 8.17
C ILE A 127 2.95 -1.35 9.13
N VAL A 128 2.67 -0.50 10.12
CA VAL A 128 1.59 -0.75 11.10
C VAL A 128 0.22 -0.71 10.43
N THR A 129 0.01 0.21 9.48
CA THR A 129 -1.23 0.30 8.72
C THR A 129 -1.47 -0.97 7.88
N PHE A 130 -0.46 -1.46 7.16
CA PHE A 130 -0.58 -2.72 6.41
C PHE A 130 -0.74 -3.93 7.34
N TYR A 131 -0.07 -3.95 8.48
CA TYR A 131 -0.26 -4.99 9.48
C TYR A 131 -1.71 -5.03 9.98
N ALA A 132 -2.31 -3.87 10.27
CA ALA A 132 -3.69 -3.74 10.70
C ALA A 132 -4.67 -4.27 9.63
N LEU A 133 -4.45 -3.93 8.36
CA LEU A 133 -5.22 -4.44 7.23
C LEU A 133 -5.12 -5.97 7.12
N GLU A 134 -3.89 -6.51 7.12
CA GLU A 134 -3.67 -7.93 6.88
C GLU A 134 -4.27 -8.82 7.99
N ASN A 135 -4.20 -8.35 9.24
CA ASN A 135 -4.72 -9.05 10.41
C ASN A 135 -6.21 -8.76 10.72
N GLY A 136 -6.92 -8.05 9.84
CA GLY A 136 -8.38 -7.85 9.96
C GLY A 136 -8.81 -6.80 10.98
N TYR A 137 -7.91 -5.94 11.46
CA TYR A 137 -8.22 -4.84 12.39
C TYR A 137 -9.08 -3.74 11.76
N MET A 138 -9.30 -3.81 10.44
CA MET A 138 -10.08 -2.85 9.65
C MET A 138 -11.37 -3.47 9.07
N ASP A 139 -11.66 -4.74 9.36
CA ASP A 139 -12.76 -5.47 8.71
C ASP A 139 -14.14 -4.95 9.16
N ASP A 140 -14.26 -4.43 10.38
CA ASP A 140 -15.47 -3.82 10.94
C ASP A 140 -15.61 -2.31 10.67
N LEU A 141 -14.54 -1.67 10.18
CA LEU A 141 -14.52 -0.22 9.96
C LEU A 141 -15.12 0.15 8.59
N ASN A 142 -15.77 1.30 8.51
CA ASN A 142 -16.13 1.90 7.22
C ASN A 142 -14.97 2.71 6.62
N LEU A 143 -15.09 3.14 5.36
CA LEU A 143 -14.01 3.86 4.65
C LEU A 143 -13.57 5.16 5.33
N LYS A 144 -14.48 5.90 5.98
CA LYS A 144 -14.12 7.12 6.70
C LYS A 144 -13.30 6.81 7.96
N GLN A 145 -13.72 5.78 8.70
CA GLN A 145 -13.02 5.32 9.89
C GLN A 145 -11.63 4.77 9.59
N ILE A 146 -11.39 4.23 8.39
CA ILE A 146 -10.05 3.80 7.98
C ILE A 146 -9.08 4.98 7.89
N ARG A 147 -9.52 6.11 7.31
CA ARG A 147 -8.69 7.32 7.28
C ARG A 147 -8.41 7.84 8.69
N SER A 148 -9.41 7.83 9.56
CA SER A 148 -9.22 8.15 10.98
C SER A 148 -8.20 7.21 11.63
N LEU A 149 -8.29 5.89 11.39
CA LEU A 149 -7.32 4.92 11.91
C LEU A 149 -5.90 5.22 11.46
N MET A 150 -5.70 5.52 10.18
CA MET A 150 -4.38 5.83 9.64
C MET A 150 -3.78 7.07 10.31
N ALA A 151 -4.58 8.13 10.48
CA ALA A 151 -4.16 9.35 11.17
C ALA A 151 -3.82 9.08 12.64
N GLU A 152 -4.64 8.30 13.35
CA GLU A 152 -4.41 7.94 14.74
C GLU A 152 -3.21 7.00 14.92
N ILE A 153 -2.93 6.12 13.95
CA ILE A 153 -1.70 5.30 13.91
C ILE A 153 -0.47 6.22 13.82
N GLU A 154 -0.47 7.15 12.87
CA GLU A 154 0.66 8.06 12.64
C GLU A 154 0.92 8.97 13.86
N GLN A 155 -0.15 9.56 14.41
CA GLN A 155 -0.07 10.38 15.63
C GLN A 155 0.34 9.53 16.83
N GLY A 156 -0.27 8.36 16.99
CA GLY A 156 0.01 7.43 18.09
C GLY A 156 1.47 6.98 18.11
N LEU A 157 2.07 6.70 16.95
CA LEU A 157 3.48 6.33 16.83
C LEU A 157 4.43 7.46 17.27
N SER A 158 3.98 8.71 17.16
CA SER A 158 4.77 9.89 17.52
C SER A 158 4.56 10.35 18.96
N LEU A 159 3.35 10.20 19.51
CA LEU A 159 2.96 10.80 20.79
C LEU A 159 2.88 9.79 21.94
N ASN A 160 2.41 8.57 21.69
CA ASN A 160 2.21 7.54 22.71
C ASN A 160 3.54 6.86 23.08
N ASP A 161 3.77 6.58 24.36
CA ASP A 161 4.98 5.87 24.81
C ASP A 161 5.14 4.47 24.20
N LEU A 162 4.03 3.74 24.04
CA LEU A 162 4.01 2.44 23.37
C LEU A 162 4.28 2.59 21.87
N GLY A 163 3.68 3.62 21.24
CA GLY A 163 3.92 3.98 19.85
C GLY A 163 5.37 4.35 19.56
N LYS A 164 5.99 5.17 20.40
CA LYS A 164 7.41 5.56 20.29
C LYS A 164 8.33 4.35 20.39
N LYS A 165 8.12 3.47 21.38
CA LYS A 165 8.88 2.21 21.51
C LYS A 165 8.78 1.35 20.26
N LEU A 166 7.58 1.22 19.70
CA LEU A 166 7.35 0.47 18.47
C LEU A 166 8.07 1.12 17.28
N ARG A 167 7.95 2.44 17.14
CA ARG A 167 8.60 3.23 16.08
C ARG A 167 10.11 3.09 16.13
N ASP A 168 10.72 3.22 17.29
CA ASP A 168 12.17 3.09 17.48
C ASP A 168 12.65 1.68 17.14
N SER A 169 11.93 0.65 17.60
CA SER A 169 12.22 -0.75 17.27
C SER A 169 12.18 -1.03 15.75
N LEU A 170 11.17 -0.50 15.05
CA LEU A 170 11.06 -0.63 13.59
C LEU A 170 12.16 0.11 12.84
N LEU A 171 12.56 1.31 13.30
CA LEU A 171 13.64 2.09 12.69
C LEU A 171 15.00 1.42 12.86
N GLU A 172 15.28 0.89 14.05
CA GLU A 172 16.56 0.26 14.38
C GLU A 172 16.72 -1.08 13.66
N HIS A 173 15.68 -1.93 13.70
CA HIS A 173 15.80 -3.31 13.23
C HIS A 173 15.24 -3.54 11.83
N LYS A 174 14.37 -2.66 11.33
CA LYS A 174 13.68 -2.80 10.03
C LYS A 174 12.91 -4.12 9.90
N GLU A 175 12.56 -4.75 11.01
CA GLU A 175 11.83 -6.02 11.11
C GLU A 175 10.82 -5.96 12.27
N ILE A 176 9.76 -6.76 12.18
CA ILE A 176 8.77 -6.89 13.25
C ILE A 176 9.31 -7.91 14.26
N LYS A 177 9.86 -7.44 15.38
CA LYS A 177 10.36 -8.33 16.45
C LYS A 177 9.31 -8.72 17.46
N ASP A 178 8.38 -7.82 17.75
CA ASP A 178 7.34 -8.02 18.76
C ASP A 178 5.97 -7.74 18.16
N GLU A 179 5.31 -8.80 17.72
CA GLU A 179 3.93 -8.71 17.23
C GLU A 179 2.96 -8.32 18.35
N ALA A 180 3.21 -8.70 19.61
CA ALA A 180 2.32 -8.35 20.71
C ALA A 180 2.34 -6.83 20.96
N LEU A 181 3.49 -6.19 20.78
CA LEU A 181 3.62 -4.74 20.84
C LEU A 181 2.79 -4.05 19.74
N ILE A 182 2.85 -4.55 18.49
CA ILE A 182 2.05 -4.00 17.39
C ILE A 182 0.55 -4.19 17.66
N LYS A 183 0.14 -5.38 18.09
CA LYS A 183 -1.27 -5.68 18.39
C LYS A 183 -1.81 -4.77 19.50
N SER A 184 -1.08 -4.68 20.61
CA SER A 184 -1.46 -3.80 21.74
C SER A 184 -1.50 -2.33 21.36
N PHE A 185 -0.59 -1.87 20.49
CA PHE A 185 -0.65 -0.52 19.93
C PHE A 185 -1.92 -0.29 19.11
N ILE A 186 -2.20 -1.16 18.15
CA ILE A 186 -3.39 -1.04 17.28
C ILE A 186 -4.67 -1.10 18.13
N ASP A 187 -4.76 -2.02 19.09
CA ASP A 187 -5.92 -2.14 19.98
C ASP A 187 -6.12 -0.91 20.86
N HIS A 188 -5.03 -0.22 21.23
CA HIS A 188 -5.12 1.05 21.95
C HIS A 188 -5.65 2.16 21.03
N VAL A 189 -5.07 2.29 19.83
CA VAL A 189 -5.42 3.32 18.85
C VAL A 189 -6.87 3.17 18.35
N ARG A 190 -7.33 1.94 18.14
CA ARG A 190 -8.70 1.65 17.70
C ARG A 190 -9.79 2.13 18.67
N ARG A 191 -9.46 2.39 19.94
CA ARG A 191 -10.45 2.92 20.91
C ARG A 191 -10.87 4.36 20.62
N PHE A 192 -10.14 5.05 19.76
CA PHE A 192 -10.40 6.45 19.38
C PHE A 192 -11.22 6.59 18.09
N ILE A 193 -11.70 5.48 17.52
CA ILE A 193 -12.39 5.38 16.22
C ILE A 193 -13.85 4.99 16.39
#